data_AF-A0A942Q8K6-F1
#
_entry.id   AF-A0A942Q8K6-F1
#
_cell.length_a   1.000
_cell.length_b   1.000
_cell.length_c   1.000
_cell.angle_alpha   90.00
_cell.angle_beta   90.00
_cell.angle_gamma   90.00
#
_symmetry.space_group_name_H-M   'P 1'
#
loop_
_entity.id
_entity.type
_entity.pdbx_description
1 polymer ?
#
loop_
_entity_poly.entity_id
_entity_poly.type
_entity_poly.pdbx_seq_one_letter_code
_entity_poly.pdbx_strand_id
1 'polypeptide(L)' 'MADEDIDTSEIPPLDDDFFERAGLRLPDEPVAVTVHLDADVLAWFKAQGEDYEKRLNRALRSYVEAHKEQR' A
#
# COMPACT_ATOMS: atom_id res chain seq x y z
N MET A 1 -18.46 -16.86 18.97
CA MET A 1 -17.17 -17.46 18.61
C MET A 1 -16.19 -16.90 19.61
N ALA A 2 -15.67 -17.77 20.46
CA ALA A 2 -14.56 -17.45 21.35
C ALA A 2 -13.25 -17.79 20.63
N ASP A 3 -12.15 -17.18 21.02
CA ASP A 3 -10.82 -17.48 20.47
C ASP A 3 -10.46 -18.98 20.65
N GLU A 4 -11.05 -19.63 21.65
CA GLU A 4 -10.94 -21.05 21.97
C GLU A 4 -11.51 -21.98 20.87
N ASP A 5 -12.41 -21.46 20.04
CA ASP A 5 -13.06 -22.19 18.94
C ASP A 5 -12.19 -22.18 17.64
N ILE A 6 -11.04 -21.51 17.64
CA ILE A 6 -10.16 -21.37 16.47
C ILE A 6 -9.19 -22.55 16.40
N ASP A 7 -9.33 -23.39 15.36
CA ASP A 7 -8.39 -24.48 15.08
C ASP A 7 -7.10 -23.95 14.46
N THR A 8 -5.98 -24.10 15.18
CA THR A 8 -4.64 -23.71 14.74
C THR A 8 -3.72 -24.92 14.51
N SER A 9 -4.25 -26.14 14.47
CA SER A 9 -3.45 -27.38 14.41
C SER A 9 -2.58 -27.50 13.15
N GLU A 10 -2.98 -26.83 12.06
CA GLU A 10 -2.24 -26.81 10.79
C GLU A 10 -1.17 -25.71 10.69
N ILE A 11 -1.12 -24.78 11.65
CA ILE A 11 -0.24 -23.61 11.61
C ILE A 11 0.81 -23.73 12.72
N PRO A 12 2.11 -23.81 12.39
CA PRO A 12 3.15 -23.85 13.41
C PRO A 12 3.17 -22.55 14.22
N PRO A 13 3.42 -22.62 15.54
CA PRO A 13 3.55 -21.42 16.36
C PRO A 13 4.76 -20.60 15.90
N LEU A 14 4.59 -19.28 15.84
CA LEU A 14 5.68 -18.36 15.56
C LEU A 14 6.57 -18.27 16.80
N ASP A 15 7.85 -18.60 16.65
CA ASP A 15 8.85 -18.59 17.71
C ASP A 15 9.65 -17.29 17.73
N ASP A 16 10.48 -17.11 18.77
CA ASP A 16 11.24 -15.88 18.97
C ASP A 16 12.21 -15.59 17.79
N ASP A 17 12.80 -16.62 17.16
CA ASP A 17 13.69 -16.46 15.99
C ASP A 17 12.95 -15.87 14.77
N PHE A 18 11.65 -16.18 14.62
CA PHE A 18 10.81 -15.57 13.58
C PHE A 18 10.68 -14.06 13.80
N PHE A 19 10.44 -13.63 15.04
CA PHE A 19 10.30 -12.21 15.35
C PHE A 19 11.64 -11.47 15.36
N GLU A 20 12.74 -12.12 15.72
CA GLU A 20 14.10 -11.56 15.63
C GLU A 20 14.50 -11.24 14.18
N ARG A 21 14.02 -12.03 13.21
CA ARG A 21 14.28 -11.83 11.77
C ARG A 21 13.20 -11.00 11.07
N ALA A 22 12.10 -10.69 11.75
CA ALA A 22 11.00 -9.95 11.16
C ALA A 22 11.40 -8.49 10.92
N GLY A 23 11.45 -8.09 9.64
CA GLY A 23 11.66 -6.70 9.27
C GLY A 23 10.36 -5.90 9.36
N LEU A 24 10.29 -4.92 10.26
CA LEU A 24 9.18 -3.97 10.30
C LEU A 24 9.27 -3.06 9.06
N ARG A 25 8.31 -3.19 8.14
CA ARG A 25 8.15 -2.24 7.04
C ARG A 25 7.11 -1.20 7.42
N LEU A 26 7.59 -0.07 7.91
CA LEU A 26 6.75 1.12 8.03
C LEU A 26 6.54 1.71 6.63
N PRO A 27 5.32 2.13 6.27
CA PRO A 27 5.11 2.89 5.05
C PRO A 27 5.90 4.20 5.15
N ASP A 28 6.60 4.57 4.07
CA ASP A 28 7.26 5.87 3.99
C ASP A 28 6.23 7.00 4.17
N GLU A 29 6.67 8.06 4.85
CA GLU A 29 5.84 9.24 5.05
C GLU A 29 5.50 9.90 3.70
N PRO A 30 4.23 10.26 3.47
CA PRO A 30 3.85 10.90 2.21
C PRO A 30 4.52 12.27 2.10
N VAL A 31 5.23 12.50 1.00
CA VAL A 31 5.85 13.80 0.72
C VAL A 31 4.85 14.67 -0.04
N ALA A 32 4.56 15.85 0.51
CA ALA A 32 3.73 16.85 -0.14
C ALA A 32 4.57 17.60 -1.20
N VAL A 33 4.17 17.48 -2.47
CA VAL A 33 4.82 18.16 -3.60
C VAL A 33 3.78 18.86 -4.46
N THR A 34 4.16 20.00 -5.05
CA THR A 34 3.34 20.67 -6.06
C THR A 34 3.67 20.12 -7.43
N VAL A 35 2.69 19.51 -8.10
CA VAL A 35 2.82 18.98 -9.46
C VAL A 35 1.80 19.65 -10.37
N HIS A 36 2.19 19.89 -11.62
CA HIS A 36 1.28 20.35 -12.66
C HIS A 36 0.66 19.14 -13.34
N LEU A 37 -0.67 19.14 -13.44
CA LEU A 37 -1.46 18.09 -14.08
C LEU A 37 -2.37 18.74 -15.12
N ASP A 38 -2.66 18.02 -16.19
CA ASP A 38 -3.67 18.45 -17.14
C ASP A 38 -5.05 18.51 -16.47
N ALA A 39 -5.86 19.48 -16.90
CA ALA A 39 -7.14 19.78 -16.27
C ALA A 39 -8.14 18.62 -16.40
N ASP A 40 -8.11 17.90 -17.51
CA ASP A 40 -8.96 16.74 -17.78
C ASP A 40 -8.57 15.54 -16.90
N VAL A 41 -7.28 15.31 -16.70
CA VAL A 41 -6.77 14.27 -15.80
C VAL A 41 -7.23 14.53 -14.37
N LEU A 42 -7.06 15.76 -13.88
CA LEU A 42 -7.50 16.12 -12.53
C LEU A 42 -9.03 16.00 -12.38
N ALA A 43 -9.78 16.43 -13.40
CA ALA A 43 -11.24 16.32 -13.40
C ALA A 43 -11.71 14.87 -13.35
N TRP A 44 -11.06 13.98 -14.11
CA TRP A 44 -11.37 12.54 -14.10
C TRP A 44 -11.15 11.94 -12.71
N PHE A 45 -10.02 12.23 -12.06
CA PHE A 45 -9.75 11.75 -10.70
C PHE A 45 -10.74 12.30 -9.68
N LYS A 46 -11.07 13.60 -9.73
CA LYS A 46 -12.07 14.22 -8.84
C LYS A 46 -13.46 13.61 -9.00
N ALA A 47 -13.83 13.20 -10.22
CA ALA A 47 -15.10 12.51 -10.46
C ALA A 47 -15.20 11.13 -9.78
N GLN A 48 -14.07 10.56 -9.35
CA GLN A 48 -14.02 9.26 -8.66
C GLN A 48 -14.33 9.33 -7.15
N GLY A 49 -14.52 10.53 -6.60
CA GLY A 49 -14.87 10.76 -5.19
C GLY A 49 -13.81 11.51 -4.39
N GLU A 50 -14.04 11.64 -3.09
CA GLU A 50 -13.24 12.48 -2.19
C GLU A 50 -11.79 11.96 -1.99
N ASP A 51 -11.57 10.65 -2.14
CA ASP A 51 -10.24 10.02 -2.06
C ASP A 51 -9.41 10.12 -3.36
N TYR A 52 -9.68 11.10 -4.23
CA TYR A 52 -9.02 11.20 -5.53
C TYR A 52 -7.50 11.33 -5.43
N GLU A 53 -6.97 12.01 -4.40
CA GLU A 53 -5.53 12.15 -4.17
C GLU A 53 -4.85 10.80 -3.88
N LYS A 54 -5.50 9.93 -3.09
CA LYS A 54 -5.00 8.58 -2.82
C LYS A 54 -5.01 7.73 -4.09
N ARG A 55 -6.05 7.87 -4.92
CA ARG A 55 -6.16 7.16 -6.20
C ARG A 55 -5.10 7.64 -7.19
N LEU A 56 -4.86 8.94 -7.26
CA LEU A 56 -3.78 9.53 -8.05
C LEU A 56 -2.42 8.98 -7.62
N ASN A 57 -2.12 8.99 -6.33
CA ASN A 57 -0.87 8.46 -5.80
C ASN A 57 -0.70 6.95 -6.12
N ARG A 58 -1.77 6.15 -5.98
CA ARG A 58 -1.75 4.73 -6.35
C ARG A 58 -1.44 4.53 -7.84
N ALA A 59 -2.03 5.32 -8.72
CA ALA A 59 -1.78 5.25 -10.16
C ALA A 59 -0.31 5.59 -10.50
N LEU A 60 0.23 6.65 -9.90
CA LEU A 60 1.64 7.03 -10.05
C LEU A 60 2.58 5.94 -9.55
N ARG A 61 2.27 5.33 -8.39
CA ARG A 61 3.07 4.22 -7.85
C ARG A 61 3.07 3.01 -8.78
N SER A 62 1.90 2.61 -9.28
CA SER A 62 1.80 1.50 -10.23
C SER A 62 2.60 1.76 -11.51
N TYR A 63 2.58 3.00 -12.01
CA TYR A 63 3.40 3.38 -13.17
C TYR A 63 4.89 3.26 -12.88
N VAL A 64 5.36 3.79 -11.73
CA VAL A 64 6.78 3.73 -11.34
C VAL A 64 7.26 2.28 -11.21
N GLU A 65 6.51 1.42 -10.53
CA GLU A 65 6.90 0.02 -10.33
C GLU A 65 6.96 -0.75 -11.66
N ALA A 66 5.99 -0.52 -12.57
CA ALA A 66 6.00 -1.15 -13.89
C ALA A 66 7.20 -0.74 -14.78
N HIS A 67 7.82 0.42 -14.51
CA HIS A 67 8.96 0.93 -15.28
C HIS A 67 10.31 0.76 -14.55
N LYS A 68 10.30 0.48 -13.24
CA LYS A 68 11.50 0.17 -12.47
C LYS A 68 12.11 -1.18 -12.86
N GLU A 69 11.29 -2.17 -13.20
CA GLU A 69 11.75 -3.53 -13.54
C GLU A 69 12.32 -3.64 -14.97
N GLN A 70 12.16 -2.62 -15.81
CA GLN A 70 12.70 -2.60 -17.18
C GLN A 70 14.15 -2.06 -17.26
N ARG A 71 14.84 -1.91 -16.13
CA ARG A 71 16.18 -1.34 -16.05
C ARG A 71 17.13 -2.24 -15.26
#